data_AF-A0A9D9C330-F1
#
_entry.id   AF-A0A9D9C330-F1
#
_cell.length_a   1.000
_cell.length_b   1.000
_cell.length_c   1.000
_cell.angle_alpha   90.00
_cell.angle_beta   90.00
_cell.angle_gamma   90.00
#
_symmetry.space_group_name_H-M   'P 1'
#
loop_
_entity.id
_entity.type
_entity.pdbx_description
1 polymer ?
#
loop_
_entity_poly.entity_id
_entity_poly.type
_entity_poly.pdbx_seq_one_letter_code
_entity_poly.pdbx_strand_id
1 'polypeptide(L)' 'IVRGVRSFADYEYEMQMADVNRQLFGIETIILPATPELAALSSSVVRELSHFGHDVSDLLP' A
#
# COMPACT_ATOMS: atom_id res chain seq x y z
N ILE A 1 8.95 9.77 -7.13
CA ILE A 1 8.47 9.06 -5.92
C ILE A 1 7.79 7.77 -6.36
N VAL A 2 7.97 6.66 -5.66
CA VAL A 2 7.25 5.39 -5.96
C VAL A 2 6.24 5.14 -4.84
N ARG A 3 4.97 4.88 -5.19
CA ARG A 3 3.87 4.67 -4.24
C ARG A 3 3.11 3.40 -4.60
N GLY A 4 2.90 2.56 -3.59
CA GLY A 4 2.04 1.37 -3.72
C GLY A 4 0.61 1.72 -3.31
N VAL A 5 -0.38 1.36 -4.12
CA VAL A 5 -1.81 1.58 -3.82
C VAL A 5 -2.53 0.23 -3.71
N ARG A 6 -3.36 0.07 -2.70
CA ARG A 6 -4.05 -1.22 -2.42
C ARG A 6 -5.56 -1.16 -2.68
N SER A 7 -6.08 0.05 -2.84
CA SER A 7 -7.50 0.30 -3.07
C SER A 7 -7.69 1.48 -4.03
N PHE A 8 -8.91 1.61 -4.55
CA PHE A 8 -9.29 2.76 -5.37
C PHE A 8 -9.16 4.08 -4.60
N ALA A 9 -9.49 4.08 -3.30
CA ALA A 9 -9.36 5.27 -2.46
C ALA A 9 -7.90 5.70 -2.27
N ASP A 10 -6.98 4.74 -2.06
CA ASP A 10 -5.54 5.03 -1.99
C ASP A 10 -5.04 5.61 -3.32
N TYR A 11 -5.53 5.08 -4.45
CA TYR A 11 -5.18 5.58 -5.78
C TYR A 11 -5.59 7.05 -5.99
N GLU A 12 -6.85 7.40 -5.69
CA GLU A 12 -7.31 8.78 -5.86
C GLU A 12 -6.50 9.77 -5.01
N TYR A 13 -6.19 9.40 -3.76
CA TYR A 13 -5.37 10.24 -2.87
C TYR A 13 -3.94 10.42 -3.40
N GLU A 14 -3.27 9.33 -3.79
CA GLU A 14 -1.91 9.38 -4.31
C GLU A 14 -1.82 10.11 -5.65
N MET A 15 -2.86 10.04 -6.49
CA MET A 15 -2.92 10.78 -7.75
C MET A 15 -2.99 12.29 -7.51
N GLN A 16 -3.79 12.75 -6.54
CA GLN A 16 -3.84 14.17 -6.16
C GLN A 16 -2.47 14.66 -5.64
N MET A 17 -1.78 13.85 -4.84
CA MET A 17 -0.44 14.18 -4.34
C MET A 17 0.61 14.17 -5.44
N ALA A 18 0.50 13.28 -6.42
CA ALA A 18 1.37 13.24 -7.59
C ALA A 18 1.31 14.56 -8.38
N ASP A 19 0.11 15.10 -8.60
CA ASP A 19 -0.08 16.37 -9.31
C ASP A 19 0.51 17.55 -8.53
N VAL A 20 0.29 17.61 -7.22
CA VAL A 20 0.87 18.65 -6.34
C VAL A 20 2.41 18.58 -6.37
N ASN A 21 2.98 17.38 -6.24
CA ASN A 21 4.44 17.20 -6.26
C ASN A 21 5.06 17.56 -7.61
N ARG A 22 4.35 17.26 -8.71
CA ARG A 22 4.77 17.65 -10.05
C ARG A 22 4.72 19.16 -10.23
N GLN A 23 3.66 19.82 -9.77
CA GLN A 23 3.50 21.26 -9.91
C GLN A 23 4.49 22.07 -9.08
N LEU A 24 4.72 21.66 -7.82
CA LEU A 24 5.57 22.41 -6.90
C LEU A 24 7.06 22.11 -7.07
N PHE A 25 7.40 20.86 -7.41
CA PHE A 25 8.78 20.39 -7.37
C PHE A 25 9.27 19.74 -8.67
N GLY A 26 8.40 19.59 -9.68
CA GLY A 26 8.76 18.90 -10.92
C GLY A 26 9.03 17.41 -10.73
N ILE A 27 8.60 16.82 -9.61
CA ILE A 27 8.88 15.42 -9.27
C ILE A 27 7.77 14.53 -9.81
N GLU A 28 8.14 13.50 -10.58
CA GLU A 28 7.19 12.49 -11.03
C GLU A 28 6.92 11.43 -9.96
N THR A 29 5.68 10.94 -9.93
CA THR A 29 5.25 9.86 -9.06
C THR A 29 4.81 8.66 -9.90
N ILE A 30 5.38 7.50 -9.60
CA ILE A 30 4.99 6.21 -10.20
C ILE A 30 4.09 5.49 -9.21
N ILE A 31 2.88 5.17 -9.65
CA ILE A 31 1.90 4.42 -8.87
C ILE A 31 1.96 2.95 -9.27
N LEU A 32 2.16 2.08 -8.30
CA LEU A 32 2.19 0.62 -8.47
C LEU A 32 0.97 0.02 -7.74
N PRO A 33 -0.04 -0.50 -8.46
CA PRO A 33 -1.14 -1.20 -7.83
C PRO A 33 -0.63 -2.51 -7.21
N ALA A 34 -1.02 -2.78 -5.96
CA ALA A 34 -0.77 -4.06 -5.32
C ALA A 34 -1.60 -5.16 -6.00
N THR A 35 -1.05 -6.37 -6.09
CA THR A 35 -1.84 -7.52 -6.55
C THR A 35 -2.95 -7.84 -5.54
N PRO A 36 -4.15 -8.26 -6.00
CA PRO A 36 -5.27 -8.54 -5.10
C PRO A 36 -4.95 -9.53 -3.98
N GLU A 37 -4.06 -10.50 -4.23
CA GLU A 37 -3.66 -11.50 -3.22
C GLU A 37 -2.91 -10.86 -2.03
N LEU A 38 -2.24 -9.72 -2.25
CA LEU A 38 -1.52 -8.96 -1.22
C LEU A 38 -2.33 -7.79 -0.66
N ALA A 39 -3.46 -7.42 -1.30
CA ALA A 39 -4.29 -6.30 -0.85
C ALA A 39 -4.98 -6.57 0.51
N ALA A 40 -5.30 -7.83 0.81
CA ALA A 40 -5.86 -8.25 2.09
C ALA A 40 -4.80 -8.39 3.21
N LEU A 41 -3.53 -8.50 2.85
CA LEU A 41 -2.43 -8.65 3.79
C LEU A 41 -1.91 -7.28 4.22
N SER A 42 -2.28 -6.87 5.43
CA SER A 42 -1.67 -5.74 6.10
C SER A 42 -0.88 -6.22 7.32
N SER A 43 0.20 -5.52 7.67
CA SER A 43 0.95 -5.81 8.90
C SER A 43 0.08 -5.75 10.15
N SER A 44 -1.04 -5.02 10.13
CA SER A 44 -2.00 -5.00 11.23
C SER A 44 -2.72 -6.34 11.39
N VAL A 45 -3.19 -6.93 10.30
CA VAL A 45 -3.87 -8.24 10.30
C VAL A 45 -2.91 -9.35 10.75
N VAL A 46 -1.67 -9.33 10.25
CA VAL A 46 -0.65 -10.32 10.65
C VAL A 46 -0.34 -10.23 12.15
N ARG A 47 -0.22 -9.01 12.69
CA ARG A 47 -0.02 -8.80 14.14
C ARG A 47 -1.20 -9.26 14.98
N GLU A 48 -2.42 -9.05 14.49
CA GLU A 48 -3.65 -9.49 15.17
C GLU A 48 -3.76 -11.02 15.21
N LEU A 49 -3.53 -11.70 14.07
CA LEU A 49 -3.49 -13.16 14.01
C LEU A 49 -2.42 -13.76 14.93
N SER A 50 -1.22 -13.17 14.94
CA SER A 50 -0.15 -13.56 15.87
C SER A 50 -0.55 -13.35 17.34
N HIS A 51 -1.24 -12.24 17.66
CA HIS A 51 -1.74 -11.98 19.01
C HIS A 51 -2.74 -13.02 19.49
N PHE A 52 -3.60 -13.52 18.60
CA PHE A 52 -4.57 -14.59 18.89
C PHE A 52 -3.99 -16.01 18.78
N GLY A 53 -2.67 -16.15 18.57
CA GLY A 53 -1.99 -17.44 18.57
C GLY A 53 -2.14 -18.25 17.28
N HIS A 54 -2.55 -17.61 16.18
CA HIS A 54 -2.52 -18.23 14.87
C HIS A 54 -1.09 -18.25 14.30
N ASP A 55 -0.75 -19.32 13.58
CA ASP A 55 0.49 -19.40 12.83
C ASP A 55 0.42 -18.47 11.61
N VAL A 56 1.37 -17.54 11.53
CA VAL A 56 1.49 -16.53 10.47
C VAL A 56 2.75 -16.72 9.62
N SER A 57 3.44 -17.87 9.78
CA SER A 57 4.70 -18.15 9.08
C SER A 57 4.54 -18.13 7.56
N ASP A 58 3.39 -18.60 7.04
CA ASP A 58 3.08 -18.58 5.60
C ASP A 58 2.75 -17.17 5.06
N LEU A 59 2.53 -16.19 5.95
CA LEU A 59 2.18 -14.81 5.61
C LEU A 59 3.37 -13.85 5.72
N LEU A 60 4.53 -14.36 6.13
CA LEU A 60 5.77 -13.62 6.33
C LEU A 60 6.87 -14.25 5.44
N PRO A 61 7.80 -13.46 4.90
CA PRO A 61 8.95 -13.98 4.17
C PRO A 61 9.98 -14.67 5.08
#